data_AF-A0AAT9R7B9-F1
#
_entry.id   AF-A0AAT9R7B9-F1
#
_cell.length_a   1.000
_cell.length_b   1.000
_cell.length_c   1.000
_cell.angle_alpha   90.00
_cell.angle_beta   90.00
_cell.angle_gamma   90.00
#
_symmetry.space_group_name_H-M   'P 1'
#
loop_
_entity.id
_entity.type
_entity.pdbx_description
1 polymer ?
#
loop_
_entity_poly.entity_id
_entity_poly.type
_entity_poly.pdbx_seq_one_letter_code
_entity_poly.pdbx_strand_id
1 'polypeptide(L)'
;MGSAPASDDVYLRPTVKTAVKLLVVGHFAVGKTTFVGTLSEIRPLRTEEVMTEAGALVDDLAGTRDKTTTTVAMDFGRLTLNDSLVLYLFGAPGQQRFTKLWQDMTRGALGALVLADTRRLSHSFDVMGVLEELDLPYAVAVNDFDGAPVHDLDEVREALDLLDETPLVRCDARDPESSTRALISLVEYLLSRETELEHA
;
A
#
# COMPACT_ATOMS: atom_id res chain seq x y z
N MET A 1 -32.72 20.15 -22.09
CA MET A 1 -32.28 18.81 -21.65
C MET A 1 -31.21 19.03 -20.59
N GLY A 2 -31.52 18.66 -19.35
CA GLY A 2 -30.69 18.97 -18.19
C GLY A 2 -29.38 18.19 -18.20
N SER A 3 -28.28 18.91 -18.02
CA SER A 3 -27.04 18.31 -17.57
C SER A 3 -27.27 17.86 -16.14
N ALA A 4 -27.41 16.55 -15.91
CA ALA A 4 -27.30 16.02 -14.56
C ALA A 4 -25.89 16.38 -14.04
N PRO A 5 -25.74 16.91 -12.82
CA PRO A 5 -24.42 17.08 -12.25
C PRO A 5 -23.77 15.69 -12.17
N ALA A 6 -22.50 15.59 -12.56
CA ALA A 6 -21.70 14.42 -12.27
C ALA A 6 -21.82 14.11 -10.77
N SER A 7 -22.00 12.85 -10.43
CA SER A 7 -22.29 12.37 -9.07
C SER A 7 -21.45 13.08 -8.01
N ASP A 8 -22.10 13.52 -6.92
CA ASP A 8 -21.51 14.20 -5.76
C ASP A 8 -20.29 13.48 -5.15
N ASP A 9 -20.07 12.20 -5.46
CA ASP A 9 -18.98 11.38 -4.92
C ASP A 9 -17.57 11.72 -5.44
N VAL A 10 -17.41 12.56 -6.47
CA VAL A 10 -16.04 12.87 -6.95
C VAL A 10 -15.36 13.91 -6.06
N TYR A 11 -16.11 14.88 -5.52
CA TYR A 11 -15.56 15.98 -4.76
C TYR A 11 -15.61 15.72 -3.25
N LEU A 12 -14.60 16.22 -2.52
CA LEU A 12 -14.67 16.23 -1.06
C LEU A 12 -15.79 17.16 -0.60
N ARG A 13 -16.51 16.73 0.43
CA ARG A 13 -17.49 17.59 1.10
C ARG A 13 -16.76 18.80 1.73
N PRO A 14 -17.37 20.00 1.74
CA PRO A 14 -16.77 21.19 2.39
C PRO A 14 -16.49 21.03 3.89
N THR A 15 -17.11 20.02 4.52
CA THR A 15 -16.96 19.66 5.92
C THR A 15 -15.65 18.94 6.22
N VAL A 16 -14.97 18.37 5.22
CA VAL A 16 -13.68 17.69 5.41
C VAL A 16 -12.62 18.70 5.88
N LYS A 17 -12.00 18.42 7.02
CA LYS A 17 -10.96 19.26 7.66
C LYS A 17 -9.62 18.53 7.77
N THR A 18 -9.64 17.21 7.85
CA THR A 18 -8.46 16.38 8.06
C THR A 18 -8.32 15.36 6.95
N ALA A 19 -7.10 15.22 6.44
CA ALA A 19 -6.74 14.18 5.49
C ALA A 19 -5.59 13.35 6.07
N VAL A 20 -5.79 12.03 6.11
CA VAL A 20 -4.75 11.06 6.48
C VAL A 20 -4.21 10.42 5.22
N LYS A 21 -2.90 10.23 5.17
CA LYS A 21 -2.22 9.55 4.06
C LYS A 21 -1.57 8.27 4.58
N LEU A 22 -1.93 7.15 3.97
CA LEU A 22 -1.29 5.85 4.21
C LEU A 22 -0.75 5.29 2.89
N LEU A 23 0.37 4.60 2.98
CA LEU A 23 0.94 3.89 1.84
C LEU A 23 0.50 2.42 1.84
N VAL A 24 0.25 1.87 0.66
CA VAL A 24 0.09 0.44 0.44
C VAL A 24 1.27 -0.01 -0.42
N VAL A 25 2.13 -0.83 0.16
CA VAL A 25 3.43 -1.17 -0.42
C VAL A 25 3.62 -2.68 -0.50
N GLY A 26 4.71 -3.11 -1.12
CA GLY A 26 4.99 -4.53 -1.35
C GLY A 26 5.47 -4.80 -2.77
N HIS A 27 5.95 -6.01 -3.02
CA HIS A 27 6.58 -6.37 -4.28
C HIS A 27 5.60 -6.34 -5.48
N PHE A 28 6.14 -6.44 -6.68
CA PHE A 28 5.32 -6.52 -7.90
C PHE A 28 4.29 -7.67 -7.83
N ALA A 29 3.06 -7.40 -8.29
CA ALA A 29 1.94 -8.35 -8.31
C ALA A 29 1.46 -8.89 -6.94
N VAL A 30 1.86 -8.29 -5.81
CA VAL A 30 1.42 -8.70 -4.47
C VAL A 30 -0.04 -8.34 -4.14
N GLY A 31 -0.70 -7.53 -4.97
CA GLY A 31 -2.11 -7.15 -4.77
C GLY A 31 -2.37 -5.68 -4.45
N LYS A 32 -1.36 -4.78 -4.45
CA LYS A 32 -1.52 -3.34 -4.14
C LYS A 32 -2.67 -2.67 -4.89
N THR A 33 -2.71 -2.81 -6.22
CA THR A 33 -3.76 -2.25 -7.07
C THR A 33 -5.14 -2.79 -6.71
N THR A 34 -5.22 -4.09 -6.42
CA THR A 34 -6.47 -4.73 -5.99
C THR A 34 -6.90 -4.17 -4.64
N PHE A 35 -6.00 -4.14 -3.66
CA PHE A 35 -6.27 -3.63 -2.31
C PHE A 35 -6.78 -2.18 -2.34
N VAL A 36 -6.06 -1.29 -3.04
CA VAL A 36 -6.45 0.12 -3.19
C VAL A 36 -7.80 0.23 -3.91
N GLY A 37 -8.02 -0.55 -4.97
CA GLY A 37 -9.28 -0.55 -5.71
C GLY A 37 -10.48 -1.09 -4.92
N THR A 38 -10.26 -2.10 -4.09
CA THR A 38 -11.28 -2.70 -3.22
C THR A 38 -11.81 -1.71 -2.19
N LEU A 39 -10.95 -0.85 -1.65
CA LEU A 39 -11.30 0.09 -0.58
C LEU A 39 -11.67 1.50 -1.06
N SER A 40 -11.32 1.86 -2.29
CA SER A 40 -11.50 3.23 -2.76
C SER A 40 -12.94 3.52 -3.20
N GLU A 41 -13.51 4.61 -2.69
CA GLU A 41 -14.80 5.17 -3.14
C GLU A 41 -14.72 5.80 -4.53
N ILE A 42 -13.53 6.29 -4.89
CA ILE A 42 -13.27 6.82 -6.22
C ILE A 42 -12.64 5.75 -7.09
N ARG A 43 -12.87 5.83 -8.40
CA ARG A 43 -12.11 4.99 -9.34
C ARG A 43 -10.62 5.27 -9.15
N PRO A 44 -9.79 4.24 -8.84
CA PRO A 44 -8.39 4.48 -8.61
C PRO A 44 -7.73 5.14 -9.80
N LEU A 45 -7.03 6.24 -9.56
CA LEU A 45 -6.24 6.89 -10.60
C LEU A 45 -4.96 6.08 -10.76
N ARG A 46 -4.68 5.67 -12.00
CA ARG A 46 -3.40 5.11 -12.39
C ARG A 46 -2.64 6.23 -13.08
N THR A 47 -1.66 6.81 -12.41
CA THR A 47 -0.81 7.83 -13.03
C THR A 47 0.25 7.11 -13.85
N GLU A 48 0.25 7.28 -15.17
CA GLU A 48 1.26 6.74 -16.08
C GLU A 48 2.39 7.77 -16.27
N GLU A 49 3.60 7.49 -15.77
CA GLU A 49 4.80 8.27 -16.13
C GLU A 49 5.54 7.62 -17.31
N VAL A 50 5.80 8.41 -18.36
CA VAL A 50 6.54 7.98 -19.56
C VAL A 50 8.04 8.06 -19.28
N MET A 51 8.73 6.92 -19.38
CA MET A 51 10.18 6.86 -19.23
C MET A 51 10.90 7.63 -20.35
N THR A 52 11.88 8.46 -19.99
CA THR A 52 12.95 8.86 -20.91
C THR A 52 14.02 7.77 -20.97
N GLU A 53 14.55 7.55 -22.17
CA GLU A 53 15.30 6.40 -22.70
C GLU A 53 16.67 6.06 -22.04
N ALA A 54 16.85 6.23 -20.74
CA ALA A 54 18.14 6.02 -20.07
C ALA A 54 18.23 4.76 -19.18
N GLY A 55 17.16 3.97 -19.03
CA GLY A 55 17.10 2.84 -18.08
C GLY A 55 16.87 1.45 -18.68
N ALA A 56 16.91 1.31 -20.01
CA ALA A 56 16.41 0.12 -20.73
C ALA A 56 17.34 -1.10 -20.76
N LEU A 57 18.41 -1.14 -19.98
CA LEU A 57 19.37 -2.24 -20.06
C LEU A 57 19.53 -2.94 -18.70
N VAL A 58 18.84 -4.08 -18.62
CA VAL A 58 19.22 -5.37 -18.01
C VAL A 58 18.01 -5.90 -17.22
N ASP A 59 17.08 -6.54 -17.93
CA ASP A 59 16.19 -7.54 -17.31
C ASP A 59 16.67 -8.92 -17.74
N ASP A 60 16.96 -9.76 -16.74
CA ASP A 60 17.04 -11.21 -16.92
C ASP A 60 15.59 -11.73 -17.03
N LEU A 61 15.05 -11.66 -18.25
CA LEU A 61 13.67 -12.02 -18.62
C LEU A 61 13.44 -13.54 -18.63
N ALA A 62 13.84 -14.23 -17.57
CA ALA A 62 13.51 -15.65 -17.39
C ALA A 62 12.06 -15.80 -16.88
N GLY A 63 11.09 -15.70 -17.80
CA GLY A 63 9.84 -16.47 -17.66
C GLY A 63 8.49 -15.74 -17.73
N THR A 64 8.39 -14.47 -18.12
CA THR A 64 7.06 -13.86 -18.34
C THR A 64 6.98 -13.17 -19.69
N ARG A 65 6.26 -13.79 -20.62
CA ARG A 65 5.88 -13.18 -21.90
C ARG A 65 4.84 -12.08 -21.66
N ASP A 66 5.02 -10.99 -22.38
CA ASP A 66 4.18 -9.79 -22.48
C ASP A 66 4.16 -8.86 -21.25
N LYS A 67 5.20 -8.02 -21.16
CA LYS A 67 5.13 -6.60 -20.76
C LYS A 67 6.51 -5.94 -20.96
N THR A 68 6.79 -5.49 -22.19
CA THR A 68 8.04 -4.83 -22.61
C THR A 68 8.11 -3.33 -22.24
N THR A 69 7.23 -2.83 -21.37
CA THR A 69 7.19 -1.43 -20.96
C THR A 69 6.75 -1.36 -19.51
N THR A 70 7.64 -0.98 -18.60
CA THR A 70 7.27 -0.70 -17.20
C THR A 70 6.84 0.76 -17.10
N THR A 71 5.59 1.05 -17.46
CA THR A 71 4.94 2.31 -17.10
C THR A 71 4.85 2.36 -15.57
N VAL A 72 5.35 3.41 -14.93
CA VAL A 72 5.14 3.61 -13.49
C VAL A 72 3.66 3.89 -13.32
N ALA A 73 2.91 2.91 -12.81
CA ALA A 73 1.52 3.10 -12.41
C ALA A 73 1.50 3.17 -10.88
N MET A 74 1.23 4.35 -10.34
CA MET A 74 0.88 4.52 -8.93
C MET A 74 -0.64 4.36 -8.81
N ASP A 75 -1.10 3.60 -7.81
CA ASP A 75 -2.52 3.52 -7.49
C ASP A 75 -2.87 4.60 -6.46
N PHE A 76 -3.97 5.31 -6.68
CA PHE A 76 -4.51 6.27 -5.72
C PHE A 76 -5.95 5.91 -5.35
N GLY A 77 -6.24 5.82 -4.05
CA GLY A 77 -7.57 5.57 -3.53
C GLY A 77 -7.98 6.57 -2.47
N ARG A 78 -9.30 6.68 -2.25
CA ARG A 78 -9.89 7.57 -1.24
C ARG A 78 -11.02 6.86 -0.51
N LEU A 79 -11.04 6.98 0.81
CA LEU A 79 -12.12 6.51 1.67
C LEU A 79 -12.54 7.64 2.62
N THR A 80 -13.83 7.93 2.69
CA THR A 80 -14.38 8.91 3.64
C THR A 80 -14.65 8.20 4.96
N LEU A 81 -13.90 8.55 6.02
CA LEU A 81 -14.04 7.89 7.32
C LEU A 81 -15.20 8.48 8.15
N ASN A 82 -15.41 9.80 8.03
CA ASN A 82 -16.56 10.51 8.57
C ASN A 82 -16.72 11.88 7.88
N ASP A 83 -17.66 12.71 8.32
CA ASP A 83 -17.97 14.00 7.68
C ASP A 83 -16.80 15.01 7.67
N SER A 84 -15.79 14.85 8.52
CA SER A 84 -14.63 15.74 8.62
C SER A 84 -13.28 15.09 8.29
N LEU A 85 -13.22 13.77 8.11
CA LEU A 85 -11.99 12.99 7.94
C LEU A 85 -12.02 12.14 6.68
N VAL A 86 -10.98 12.27 5.86
CA VAL A 86 -10.74 11.43 4.68
C VAL A 86 -9.41 10.69 4.80
N LEU A 87 -9.39 9.44 4.32
CA LEU A 87 -8.20 8.63 4.15
C LEU A 87 -7.81 8.57 2.67
N TYR A 88 -6.55 8.89 2.38
CA TYR A 88 -5.92 8.67 1.09
C TYR A 88 -4.99 7.46 1.14
N LEU A 89 -5.18 6.56 0.19
CA LEU A 89 -4.36 5.35 0.01
C LEU A 89 -3.49 5.53 -1.23
N PHE A 90 -2.18 5.31 -1.09
CA PHE A 90 -1.25 5.38 -2.20
C PHE A 90 -0.53 4.03 -2.38
N GLY A 91 -0.80 3.35 -3.50
CA GLY A 91 -0.11 2.14 -3.90
C GLY A 91 1.26 2.46 -4.49
N ALA A 92 2.34 2.21 -3.75
CA ALA A 92 3.70 2.53 -4.20
C ALA A 92 4.14 1.65 -5.37
N PRO A 93 4.89 2.18 -6.36
CA PRO A 93 5.38 1.38 -7.47
C PRO A 93 6.35 0.30 -6.97
N GLY A 94 6.14 -0.93 -7.45
CA GLY A 94 6.82 -2.13 -6.94
C GLY A 94 8.30 -2.29 -7.34
N GLN A 95 9.01 -1.23 -7.68
CA GLN A 95 10.43 -1.28 -8.06
C GLN A 95 11.23 -0.18 -7.36
N GLN A 96 12.33 -0.58 -6.69
CA GLN A 96 13.23 0.29 -5.92
C GLN A 96 13.95 1.36 -6.75
N ARG A 97 14.00 1.24 -8.09
CA ARG A 97 14.70 2.20 -8.97
C ARG A 97 14.08 3.60 -9.04
N PHE A 98 13.02 3.86 -8.28
CA PHE A 98 12.36 5.16 -8.15
C PHE A 98 12.51 5.76 -6.75
N THR A 99 13.72 5.73 -6.18
CA THR A 99 14.03 6.25 -4.82
C THR A 99 13.47 7.66 -4.58
N LYS A 100 13.52 8.54 -5.58
CA LYS A 100 12.95 9.90 -5.48
C LYS A 100 11.42 9.88 -5.36
N LEU A 101 10.74 9.05 -6.16
CA LEU A 101 9.28 8.90 -6.07
C LEU A 101 8.89 8.29 -4.72
N TRP A 102 9.66 7.34 -4.21
CA TRP A 102 9.48 6.79 -2.87
C TRP A 102 9.57 7.88 -1.79
N GLN A 103 10.59 8.74 -1.82
CA GLN A 103 10.72 9.87 -0.89
C GLN A 103 9.58 10.90 -1.01
N ASP A 104 9.08 11.14 -2.23
CA ASP A 104 7.93 12.02 -2.45
C ASP A 104 6.63 11.37 -1.93
N MET A 105 6.50 10.04 -2.06
CA MET A 105 5.35 9.28 -1.58
C MET A 105 5.33 9.15 -0.05
N THR A 106 6.45 8.92 0.62
CA THR A 106 6.50 8.82 2.09
C THR A 106 6.25 10.16 2.77
N ARG A 107 6.50 11.28 2.09
CA ARG A 107 6.27 12.61 2.66
C ARG A 107 4.81 12.80 3.08
N GLY A 108 4.61 13.07 4.38
CA GLY A 108 3.29 13.27 4.99
C GLY A 108 2.45 12.00 5.13
N ALA A 109 2.99 10.81 4.85
CA ALA A 109 2.35 9.55 5.18
C ALA A 109 2.50 9.27 6.70
N LEU A 110 1.43 8.82 7.35
CA LEU A 110 1.50 8.43 8.77
C LEU A 110 2.12 7.04 8.96
N GLY A 111 2.01 6.18 7.95
CA GLY A 111 2.56 4.84 7.97
C GLY A 111 2.32 4.10 6.66
N ALA A 112 2.79 2.86 6.61
CA ALA A 112 2.66 1.98 5.46
C ALA A 112 2.08 0.61 5.82
N LEU A 113 1.20 0.09 4.96
CA LEU A 113 0.78 -1.30 4.99
C LEU A 113 1.60 -2.06 3.94
N VAL A 114 2.45 -2.98 4.39
CA VAL A 114 3.22 -3.87 3.54
C VAL A 114 2.36 -5.08 3.20
N LEU A 115 1.97 -5.23 1.93
CA LEU A 115 1.39 -6.47 1.44
C LEU A 115 2.51 -7.47 1.14
N ALA A 116 2.40 -8.68 1.66
CA ALA A 116 3.34 -9.78 1.46
C ALA A 116 2.67 -11.01 0.82
N ASP A 117 3.40 -11.77 0.02
CA ASP A 117 2.95 -13.06 -0.55
C ASP A 117 3.88 -14.18 -0.06
N THR A 118 3.34 -15.20 0.61
CA THR A 118 4.14 -16.32 1.13
C THR A 118 4.90 -17.09 0.06
N ARG A 119 4.43 -17.06 -1.20
CA ARG A 119 5.12 -17.72 -2.33
C ARG A 119 6.42 -17.03 -2.70
N ARG A 120 6.58 -15.74 -2.32
CA ARG A 120 7.70 -14.87 -2.67
C ARG A 120 8.04 -13.94 -1.50
N LEU A 121 8.03 -14.48 -0.29
CA LEU A 121 8.12 -13.69 0.95
C LEU A 121 9.37 -12.80 1.00
N SER A 122 10.50 -13.30 0.49
CA SER A 122 11.77 -12.56 0.43
C SER A 122 11.72 -11.28 -0.43
N HIS A 123 10.75 -11.14 -1.33
CA HIS A 123 10.58 -9.92 -2.12
C HIS A 123 10.00 -8.76 -1.29
N SER A 124 9.56 -9.01 -0.05
CA SER A 124 9.09 -7.97 0.89
C SER A 124 10.23 -7.26 1.61
N PHE A 125 11.42 -7.88 1.72
CA PHE A 125 12.56 -7.32 2.48
C PHE A 125 13.00 -5.96 1.94
N ASP A 126 13.07 -5.87 0.61
CA ASP A 126 13.48 -4.66 -0.11
C ASP A 126 12.61 -3.44 0.20
N VAL A 127 11.31 -3.64 0.43
CA VAL A 127 10.40 -2.54 0.75
C VAL A 127 10.42 -2.23 2.25
N MET A 128 10.56 -3.24 3.10
CA MET A 128 10.67 -3.06 4.55
C MET A 128 11.93 -2.27 4.90
N GLY A 129 13.07 -2.61 4.31
CA GLY A 129 14.32 -1.87 4.53
C GLY A 129 14.21 -0.38 4.14
N VAL A 130 13.51 -0.06 3.05
CA VAL A 130 13.26 1.34 2.66
C VAL A 130 12.37 2.07 3.68
N LEU A 131 11.36 1.40 4.24
CA LEU A 131 10.50 2.00 5.26
C LEU A 131 11.28 2.25 6.55
N GLU A 132 12.15 1.32 6.94
CA GLU A 132 13.04 1.43 8.10
C GLU A 132 14.06 2.56 7.92
N GLU A 133 14.70 2.67 6.76
CA GLU A 133 15.61 3.77 6.43
C GLU A 133 14.92 5.14 6.48
N LEU A 134 13.61 5.19 6.20
CA LEU A 134 12.79 6.39 6.23
C LEU A 134 12.08 6.62 7.56
N ASP A 135 12.31 5.76 8.56
CA ASP A 135 11.64 5.75 9.87
C ASP A 135 10.11 5.85 9.76
N LEU A 136 9.54 5.20 8.74
CA LEU A 136 8.10 5.20 8.50
C LEU A 136 7.47 3.96 9.15
N PRO A 137 6.61 4.10 10.18
CA PRO A 137 6.02 2.95 10.84
C PRO A 137 5.17 2.13 9.88
N TYR A 138 5.22 0.81 10.04
CA TYR A 138 4.52 -0.09 9.14
C TYR A 138 3.89 -1.29 9.85
N ALA A 139 2.90 -1.86 9.18
CA ALA A 139 2.30 -3.15 9.50
C ALA A 139 2.39 -4.07 8.27
N VAL A 140 2.39 -5.37 8.49
CA VAL A 140 2.45 -6.37 7.42
C VAL A 140 1.12 -7.11 7.30
N ALA A 141 0.58 -7.15 6.10
CA ALA A 141 -0.58 -7.95 5.74
C ALA A 141 -0.17 -9.04 4.75
N VAL A 142 -0.21 -10.29 5.18
CA VAL A 142 -0.01 -11.46 4.33
C VAL A 142 -1.23 -11.61 3.44
N ASN A 143 -1.07 -11.29 2.15
CA ASN A 143 -2.14 -11.35 1.19
C ASN A 143 -2.36 -12.79 0.71
N ASP A 144 -3.57 -13.29 0.88
CA ASP A 144 -3.98 -14.63 0.51
C ASP A 144 -4.19 -14.72 -1.02
N PHE A 145 -3.65 -15.79 -1.61
CA PHE A 145 -3.83 -16.10 -3.02
C PHE A 145 -4.34 -17.53 -3.18
N ASP A 146 -5.19 -17.75 -4.17
CA ASP A 146 -5.77 -19.06 -4.43
C ASP A 146 -4.66 -20.10 -4.69
N GLY A 147 -4.65 -21.18 -3.89
CA GLY A 147 -3.67 -22.25 -3.98
C GLY A 147 -2.27 -21.90 -3.44
N ALA A 148 -2.09 -20.75 -2.78
CA ALA A 148 -0.83 -20.44 -2.10
C ALA A 148 -0.65 -21.28 -0.81
N PRO A 149 0.60 -21.59 -0.42
CA PRO A 149 0.88 -22.22 0.86
C PRO A 149 0.39 -21.35 2.03
N VAL A 150 -0.30 -21.98 2.97
CA VAL A 150 -0.73 -21.36 4.22
C VAL A 150 0.30 -21.72 5.30
N HIS A 151 1.06 -20.72 5.75
CA HIS A 151 2.02 -20.82 6.85
C HIS A 151 1.43 -20.20 8.11
N ASP A 152 1.84 -20.63 9.30
CA ASP A 152 1.43 -19.96 10.53
C ASP A 152 1.98 -18.52 10.56
N LEU A 153 1.28 -17.58 11.20
CA LEU A 153 1.76 -16.20 11.26
C LEU A 153 3.03 -16.07 12.10
N ASP A 154 3.23 -16.92 13.11
CA ASP A 154 4.46 -16.92 13.91
C ASP A 154 5.67 -17.35 13.05
N GLU A 155 5.48 -18.34 12.18
CA GLU A 155 6.51 -18.75 11.21
C GLU A 155 6.82 -17.64 10.20
N VAL A 156 5.78 -16.94 9.72
CA VAL A 156 5.96 -15.81 8.79
C VAL A 156 6.65 -14.64 9.48
N ARG A 157 6.32 -14.37 10.75
CA ARG A 157 6.96 -13.34 11.57
C ARG A 157 8.46 -13.61 11.72
N GLU A 158 8.83 -14.83 12.08
CA GLU A 158 10.23 -15.25 12.19
C GLU A 158 10.94 -15.13 10.84
N ALA A 159 10.31 -15.59 9.75
CA ALA A 159 10.90 -15.52 8.42
C ALA A 159 11.07 -14.08 7.90
N LEU A 160 10.25 -13.14 8.38
CA LEU A 160 10.34 -11.71 8.07
C LEU A 160 11.23 -10.93 9.05
N ASP A 161 11.71 -11.55 10.12
CA ASP A 161 12.47 -10.91 11.21
C ASP A 161 11.74 -9.68 11.79
N LEU A 162 10.41 -9.77 11.95
CA LEU A 162 9.62 -8.65 12.46
C LEU A 162 9.74 -8.54 13.98
N LEU A 163 9.90 -7.31 14.46
CA LEU A 163 9.74 -6.96 15.88
C LEU A 163 8.36 -7.40 16.40
N ASP A 164 8.30 -7.78 17.68
CA ASP A 164 7.07 -8.30 18.32
C ASP A 164 5.90 -7.31 18.21
N GLU A 165 6.19 -6.01 18.30
CA GLU A 165 5.22 -4.94 18.20
C GLU A 165 4.72 -4.67 16.76
N THR A 166 5.47 -5.08 15.73
CA THR A 166 5.08 -4.84 14.34
C THR A 166 3.86 -5.70 14.00
N PRO A 167 2.70 -5.11 13.67
CA PRO A 167 1.50 -5.90 13.42
C PRO A 167 1.67 -6.78 12.18
N LEU A 168 1.26 -8.05 12.32
CA LEU A 168 1.24 -9.03 11.24
C LEU A 168 -0.15 -9.65 11.19
N VAL A 169 -0.84 -9.48 10.07
CA VAL A 169 -2.22 -9.96 9.88
C VAL A 169 -2.39 -10.67 8.55
N ARG A 170 -3.45 -11.47 8.42
CA ARG A 170 -3.89 -11.99 7.11
C ARG A 170 -4.79 -11.00 6.41
N CYS A 171 -4.77 -11.02 5.10
CA CYS A 171 -5.62 -10.21 4.26
C CYS A 171 -5.99 -10.94 2.97
N ASP A 172 -7.22 -10.84 2.48
CA ASP A 172 -7.52 -11.00 1.06
C ASP A 172 -7.81 -9.62 0.47
N ALA A 173 -6.91 -9.12 -0.38
CA ALA A 173 -7.03 -7.82 -1.01
C ALA A 173 -8.28 -7.66 -1.90
N ARG A 174 -8.96 -8.76 -2.25
CA ARG A 174 -10.22 -8.76 -3.02
C ARG A 174 -11.45 -8.60 -2.11
N ASP A 175 -11.30 -8.84 -0.82
CA ASP A 175 -12.37 -8.72 0.17
C ASP A 175 -12.28 -7.36 0.89
N PRO A 176 -13.32 -6.51 0.77
CA PRO A 176 -13.38 -5.22 1.47
C PRO A 176 -13.27 -5.34 2.98
N GLU A 177 -13.89 -6.36 3.59
CA GLU A 177 -13.89 -6.52 5.04
C GLU A 177 -12.49 -6.91 5.52
N SER A 178 -11.88 -7.92 4.88
CA SER A 178 -10.49 -8.30 5.16
C SER A 178 -9.50 -7.15 4.95
N SER A 179 -9.64 -6.39 3.87
CA SER A 179 -8.74 -5.26 3.56
C SER A 179 -8.91 -4.12 4.58
N THR A 180 -10.13 -3.87 5.05
CA THR A 180 -10.42 -2.89 6.10
C THR A 180 -9.77 -3.30 7.42
N ARG A 181 -9.86 -4.57 7.82
CA ARG A 181 -9.21 -5.07 9.06
C ARG A 181 -7.69 -4.89 9.01
N ALA A 182 -7.06 -5.09 7.85
CA ALA A 182 -5.63 -4.85 7.68
C ALA A 182 -5.25 -3.37 7.90
N LEU A 183 -6.07 -2.43 7.40
CA LEU A 183 -5.85 -1.00 7.68
C LEU A 183 -6.10 -0.65 9.15
N ILE A 184 -7.11 -1.23 9.78
CA ILE A 184 -7.38 -1.01 11.21
C ILE A 184 -6.15 -1.42 12.04
N SER A 185 -5.55 -2.58 11.76
CA SER A 185 -4.35 -3.03 12.46
C SER A 185 -3.18 -2.06 12.34
N LEU A 186 -2.96 -1.47 11.16
CA LEU A 186 -1.97 -0.40 10.99
C LEU A 186 -2.32 0.85 11.80
N VAL A 187 -3.57 1.31 11.74
CA VAL A 187 -3.98 2.54 12.44
C VAL A 187 -3.90 2.37 13.95
N GLU A 188 -4.32 1.22 14.49
CA GLU A 188 -4.20 0.91 15.92
C GLU A 188 -2.74 0.96 16.39
N TYR A 189 -1.82 0.43 15.59
CA TYR A 189 -0.38 0.51 15.85
C TYR A 189 0.18 1.93 15.80
N LEU A 190 -0.28 2.75 14.85
CA LEU A 190 0.12 4.16 14.77
C LEU A 190 -0.35 4.93 16.02
N LEU A 191 -1.58 4.68 16.48
CA LEU A 191 -2.14 5.33 17.66
C LEU A 191 -1.46 4.89 18.96
N SER A 192 -1.07 3.61 19.07
CA SER A 192 -0.33 3.13 20.25
C SER A 192 1.05 3.78 20.36
N ARG A 193 1.76 3.93 19.23
CA ARG A 193 3.07 4.59 19.18
C ARG A 193 3.02 6.08 19.49
N GLU A 194 2.01 6.79 19.00
CA GLU A 194 1.82 8.22 19.31
C GLU A 194 1.64 8.42 20.82
N THR A 195 0.83 7.55 21.45
CA THR A 195 0.60 7.58 22.90
C THR A 195 1.89 7.32 23.69
N GLU A 196 2.77 6.44 23.23
CA GLU A 196 4.06 6.19 23.88
C GLU A 196 5.02 7.38 23.75
N LEU A 197 5.03 8.07 22.60
CA LEU A 197 5.85 9.26 22.36
C LEU A 197 5.41 10.48 23.18
N GLU A 198 4.11 10.63 23.46
CA GLU A 198 3.59 11.71 24.31
C GLU A 198 3.93 11.53 25.81
N HIS A 199 4.24 10.30 26.23
CA HIS A 199 4.53 9.95 27.63
C HIS A 199 6.03 9.69 27.93
N ALA A 200 6.91 9.79 26.92
CA ALA A 200 8.36 9.64 27.04
C ALA A 200 9.08 10.99 27.27
#